data_AF-X0S5Q7-F1
#
_entry.id   AF-X0S5Q7-F1
#
_cell.length_a   1.000
_cell.length_b   1.000
_cell.length_c   1.000
_cell.angle_alpha   90.00
_cell.angle_beta   90.00
_cell.angle_gamma   90.00
#
_symmetry.space_group_name_H-M   'P 1'
#
loop_
_entity.id
_entity.type
_entity.pdbx_description
1 polymer ?
#
loop_
_entity_poly.entity_id
_entity_poly.type
_entity_poly.pdbx_seq_one_letter_code
_entity_poly.pdbx_strand_id
1 'polypeptide(L)'
;MQKINNPEQLIEWKQKVLSKRPLYKKIIVVSSGTCGQASGSLKVIEALKHELEKRNLEKTIGIKITGCHGFCELEPNIIISPEDIFYKKLESKDIQKVVEETILRDKIIPSLIYEDSRTGQKISQQKEIPFYKKQMRVLTENNFRVDPTNIEDYLALDGYQALANVLFNMT
;
A
#
# COMPACT_ATOMS: atom_id res chain seq x y z
N MET A 1 23.85 -8.32 1.25
CA MET A 1 22.82 -9.30 1.67
C MET A 1 23.53 -10.56 2.11
N GLN A 2 23.16 -11.15 3.26
CA GLN A 2 23.78 -12.39 3.73
C GLN A 2 23.29 -13.56 2.88
N LYS A 3 24.18 -14.49 2.53
CA LYS A 3 23.81 -15.71 1.80
C LYS A 3 22.97 -16.62 2.71
N ILE A 4 21.84 -17.09 2.21
CA ILE A 4 20.95 -18.05 2.87
C ILE A 4 21.36 -19.45 2.42
N ASN A 5 21.66 -20.32 3.37
CA ASN A 5 22.14 -21.68 3.13
C ASN A 5 21.19 -22.77 3.64
N ASN A 6 20.13 -22.40 4.37
CA ASN A 6 19.08 -23.30 4.84
C ASN A 6 17.75 -22.53 5.06
N PRO A 7 16.61 -23.22 5.20
CA PRO A 7 15.31 -22.58 5.45
C PRO A 7 15.24 -21.77 6.75
N GLU A 8 15.93 -22.20 7.80
CA GLU A 8 15.91 -21.56 9.12
C GLU A 8 16.47 -20.12 9.04
N GLN A 9 17.53 -19.91 8.26
CA GLN A 9 18.11 -18.58 8.03
C GLN A 9 17.13 -17.61 7.35
N LEU A 10 16.25 -18.11 6.47
CA LEU A 10 15.20 -17.30 5.85
C LEU A 10 14.15 -16.89 6.89
N ILE A 11 13.73 -17.84 7.74
CA ILE A 11 12.77 -17.59 8.82
C ILE A 11 13.34 -16.58 9.83
N GLU A 12 14.59 -16.76 10.26
CA GLU A 12 15.27 -15.82 11.15
C GLU A 12 15.35 -14.42 10.55
N TRP A 13 15.63 -14.31 9.25
CA TRP A 13 15.66 -13.01 8.59
C TRP A 13 14.27 -12.36 8.57
N LYS A 14 13.22 -13.12 8.24
CA LYS A 14 11.84 -12.64 8.34
C LYS A 14 11.54 -12.11 9.75
N GLN A 15 11.91 -12.84 10.82
CA GLN A 15 11.69 -12.38 12.19
C GLN A 15 12.49 -11.11 12.54
N LYS A 16 13.73 -10.99 12.06
CA LYS A 16 14.53 -9.77 12.20
C LYS A 16 13.91 -8.58 11.47
N VAL A 17 13.33 -8.80 10.28
CA VAL A 17 12.60 -7.77 9.54
C VAL A 17 11.35 -7.34 10.31
N LEU A 18 10.52 -8.29 10.75
CA LEU A 18 9.28 -7.99 11.46
C LEU A 18 9.53 -7.24 12.78
N SER A 19 10.56 -7.60 13.53
CA SER A 19 10.90 -6.94 14.80
C SER A 19 11.46 -5.52 14.65
N LYS A 20 12.05 -5.18 13.51
CA LYS A 20 12.61 -3.84 13.23
C LYS A 20 11.62 -2.90 12.57
N ARG A 21 10.47 -3.41 12.12
CA ARG A 21 9.51 -2.58 11.38
C ARG A 21 8.94 -1.48 12.26
N PRO A 22 8.89 -0.23 11.75
CA PRO A 22 8.26 0.85 12.47
C PRO A 22 6.78 0.56 12.67
N LEU A 23 6.31 0.73 13.90
CA LEU A 23 4.90 0.63 14.26
C LEU A 23 4.22 1.96 13.97
N TYR A 24 3.82 2.15 12.72
CA TYR A 24 3.03 3.31 12.32
C TYR A 24 1.56 3.13 12.74
N LYS A 25 0.93 4.21 13.20
CA LYS A 25 -0.51 4.22 13.52
C LYS A 25 -1.36 4.02 12.26
N LYS A 26 -0.94 4.66 11.16
CA LYS A 26 -1.53 4.52 9.83
C LYS A 26 -0.43 4.46 8.79
N ILE A 27 -0.71 3.77 7.69
CA ILE A 27 0.18 3.71 6.53
C ILE A 27 -0.60 4.18 5.32
N ILE A 28 -0.06 5.16 4.62
CA ILE A 28 -0.58 5.66 3.35
C ILE A 28 0.16 4.91 2.24
N VAL A 29 -0.56 3.98 1.61
CA VAL A 29 -0.06 3.19 0.48
C VAL A 29 -0.40 3.92 -0.81
N VAL A 30 0.59 4.28 -1.61
CA VAL A 30 0.42 4.99 -2.86
C VAL A 30 0.68 4.07 -4.05
N SER A 31 -0.30 3.90 -4.95
CA SER A 31 -0.09 3.21 -6.23
C SER A 31 0.77 4.08 -7.14
N SER A 32 1.96 3.61 -7.49
CA SER A 32 2.91 4.33 -8.35
C SER A 32 3.56 3.41 -9.39
N GLY A 33 2.75 2.54 -10.01
CA GLY A 33 3.11 1.87 -11.26
C GLY A 33 3.11 2.85 -12.44
N THR A 34 3.33 2.35 -13.67
CA THR A 34 3.43 3.19 -14.87
C THR A 34 2.22 4.11 -15.09
N CYS A 35 1.00 3.58 -15.00
CA CYS A 35 -0.23 4.36 -15.13
C CYS A 35 -0.34 5.40 -14.00
N GLY A 36 -0.02 5.03 -12.76
CA GLY A 36 -0.04 5.92 -11.61
C GLY A 36 0.95 7.06 -11.76
N GLN A 37 2.15 6.79 -12.26
CA GLN A 37 3.16 7.82 -12.54
C GLN A 37 2.70 8.74 -13.68
N ALA A 38 2.19 8.18 -14.78
CA ALA A 38 1.65 8.96 -15.90
C ALA A 38 0.48 9.87 -15.46
N SER A 39 -0.36 9.40 -14.53
CA SER A 39 -1.47 10.19 -13.96
C SER A 39 -1.05 11.12 -12.81
N GLY A 40 0.24 11.20 -12.45
CA GLY A 40 0.76 12.20 -11.51
C GLY A 40 0.99 11.73 -10.06
N SER A 41 1.05 10.43 -9.78
CA SER A 41 1.32 9.89 -8.42
C SER A 41 2.61 10.42 -7.78
N LEU A 42 3.64 10.76 -8.57
CA LEU A 42 4.89 11.34 -8.05
C LEU A 42 4.65 12.67 -7.33
N LYS A 43 3.77 13.53 -7.86
CA LYS A 43 3.38 14.79 -7.21
C LYS A 43 2.59 14.55 -5.93
N VAL A 44 1.75 13.51 -5.92
CA VAL A 44 1.02 13.07 -4.72
C VAL A 44 2.00 12.59 -3.64
N ILE A 45 3.01 11.80 -4.00
CA ILE A 45 4.05 11.31 -3.07
C ILE A 45 4.83 12.48 -2.48
N GLU A 46 5.28 13.43 -3.31
CA GLU A 46 6.02 14.61 -2.87
C GLU A 46 5.18 15.47 -1.91
N ALA A 47 3.93 15.75 -2.29
CA ALA A 47 3.00 16.51 -1.45
C ALA A 47 2.73 15.80 -0.11
N LEU A 48 2.63 14.46 -0.10
CA LEU A 48 2.46 13.67 1.12
C LEU A 48 3.67 13.80 2.04
N LYS A 49 4.89 13.63 1.51
CA LYS A 49 6.12 13.77 2.30
C LYS A 49 6.20 15.16 2.94
N HIS A 50 6.04 16.21 2.13
CA HIS A 50 6.09 17.59 2.60
C HIS A 50 5.02 17.88 3.66
N GLU A 51 3.78 17.42 3.47
CA GLU A 51 2.70 17.68 4.44
C GLU A 51 2.89 16.90 5.75
N LEU A 52 3.44 15.68 5.72
CA LEU A 52 3.79 14.94 6.92
C LEU A 52 4.97 15.57 7.67
N GLU A 53 6.00 16.02 6.95
CA GLU A 53 7.16 16.73 7.52
C GLU A 53 6.71 18.02 8.21
N LYS A 54 5.95 18.87 7.50
CA LYS A 54 5.39 20.14 8.01
C LYS A 54 4.61 19.97 9.31
N ARG A 55 3.96 18.82 9.50
CA ARG A 55 3.15 18.49 10.68
C ARG A 55 3.89 17.61 11.71
N ASN A 56 5.17 17.31 11.49
CA ASN A 56 5.98 16.42 12.33
C ASN A 56 5.39 15.01 12.48
N LEU A 57 4.75 14.48 11.44
CA LEU A 57 4.03 13.20 11.47
C LEU A 57 4.85 12.00 10.95
N GLU A 58 6.01 12.23 10.35
CA GLU A 58 6.81 11.19 9.65
C GLU A 58 7.22 10.01 10.54
N LYS A 59 7.32 10.21 11.86
CA LYS A 59 7.62 9.14 12.82
C LYS A 59 6.40 8.29 13.19
N THR A 60 5.20 8.75 12.89
CA THR A 60 3.92 8.14 13.33
C THR A 60 3.05 7.63 12.19
N ILE A 61 3.21 8.21 11.00
CA ILE A 61 2.48 7.88 9.79
C ILE A 61 3.47 7.40 8.74
N GLY A 62 3.28 6.17 8.25
CA GLY A 62 4.11 5.61 7.20
C GLY A 62 3.62 6.02 5.82
N ILE A 63 4.54 6.22 4.88
CA ILE A 63 4.24 6.23 3.45
C ILE A 63 4.86 4.97 2.85
N LYS A 64 4.07 4.22 2.09
CA LYS A 64 4.53 3.06 1.33
C LYS A 64 4.22 3.27 -0.15
N ILE A 65 5.24 3.21 -0.98
CA ILE A 65 5.09 3.37 -2.43
C ILE A 65 5.07 1.97 -3.03
N THR A 66 4.01 1.63 -3.75
CA THR A 66 3.83 0.29 -4.33
C THR A 66 3.70 0.35 -5.83
N GLY A 67 3.71 -0.82 -6.47
CA GLY A 67 3.36 -0.96 -7.88
C GLY A 67 1.86 -0.72 -8.16
N CYS A 68 1.42 -1.16 -9.34
CA CYS A 68 0.04 -1.01 -9.79
C CYS A 68 -0.94 -1.89 -9.00
N HIS A 69 -2.07 -1.30 -8.58
CA HIS A 69 -3.15 -2.01 -7.88
C HIS A 69 -4.20 -2.63 -8.82
N GLY A 70 -4.15 -2.31 -10.12
CA GLY A 70 -4.96 -2.89 -11.19
C GLY A 70 -6.12 -2.03 -11.69
N PHE A 71 -6.56 -1.03 -10.92
CA PHE A 71 -7.69 -0.16 -11.31
C PHE A 71 -7.18 1.16 -11.91
N CYS A 72 -6.51 1.08 -13.06
CA CYS A 72 -5.78 2.21 -13.66
C CYS A 72 -6.66 3.44 -13.94
N GLU A 73 -7.94 3.26 -14.24
CA GLU A 73 -8.89 4.37 -14.48
C GLU A 73 -9.03 5.32 -13.28
N LEU A 74 -8.74 4.83 -12.08
CA LEU A 74 -8.90 5.56 -10.83
C LEU A 74 -7.57 6.11 -10.28
N GLU A 75 -6.49 5.98 -11.04
CA GLU A 75 -5.19 6.53 -10.64
C GLU A 75 -5.08 8.05 -10.83
N PRO A 76 -4.26 8.75 -10.02
CA PRO A 76 -3.52 8.24 -8.86
C PRO A 76 -4.47 7.86 -7.72
N ASN A 77 -4.22 6.72 -7.08
CA ASN A 77 -5.00 6.27 -5.93
C ASN A 77 -4.09 5.95 -4.74
N ILE A 78 -4.66 6.05 -3.54
CA ILE A 78 -4.04 5.64 -2.29
C ILE A 78 -4.97 4.74 -1.49
N ILE A 79 -4.38 3.90 -0.64
CA ILE A 79 -5.07 3.13 0.39
C ILE A 79 -4.51 3.56 1.75
N ILE A 80 -5.38 3.85 2.71
CA ILE A 80 -4.98 4.19 4.08
C ILE A 80 -5.33 3.00 4.98
N SER A 81 -4.30 2.32 5.48
CA SER A 81 -4.42 1.21 6.43
C SER A 81 -4.39 1.73 7.87
N PRO A 82 -5.05 1.05 8.83
CA PRO A 82 -5.62 -0.31 8.74
C PRO A 82 -7.05 -0.42 8.20
N GLU A 83 -7.79 0.68 8.03
CA GLU A 83 -9.18 0.65 7.58
C GLU A 83 -9.35 0.36 6.06
N ASP A 84 -8.24 0.32 5.34
CA ASP A 84 -8.14 0.15 3.89
C ASP A 84 -9.05 1.12 3.11
N ILE A 85 -9.04 2.39 3.55
CA ILE A 85 -9.77 3.49 2.91
C ILE A 85 -9.12 3.80 1.56
N PHE A 86 -9.90 3.71 0.49
CA PHE A 86 -9.49 3.95 -0.88
C PHE A 86 -9.88 5.36 -1.33
N TYR A 87 -8.89 6.14 -1.74
CA TYR A 87 -9.10 7.42 -2.44
C TYR A 87 -8.56 7.34 -3.86
N LYS A 88 -9.37 7.85 -4.80
CA LYS A 88 -9.11 7.81 -6.24
C LYS A 88 -8.85 9.21 -6.82
N LYS A 89 -8.23 9.23 -8.01
CA LYS A 89 -8.03 10.42 -8.85
C LYS A 89 -7.50 11.62 -8.04
N LEU A 90 -6.52 11.34 -7.19
CA LEU A 90 -5.92 12.34 -6.31
C LEU A 90 -5.04 13.31 -7.09
N GLU A 91 -5.14 14.58 -6.74
CA GLU A 91 -4.18 15.62 -7.10
C GLU A 91 -3.35 16.03 -5.88
N SER A 92 -2.21 16.69 -6.10
CA SER A 92 -1.35 17.18 -5.00
C SER A 92 -2.09 18.15 -4.06
N LYS A 93 -3.08 18.90 -4.57
CA LYS A 93 -3.90 19.83 -3.78
C LYS A 93 -4.84 19.12 -2.78
N ASP A 94 -5.17 17.85 -3.01
CA ASP A 94 -6.07 17.10 -2.12
C ASP A 94 -5.34 16.61 -0.86
N ILE A 95 -4.01 16.57 -0.88
CA ILE A 95 -3.19 15.94 0.16
C ILE A 95 -3.32 16.63 1.51
N GLN A 96 -3.35 17.96 1.53
CA GLN A 96 -3.58 18.71 2.77
C GLN A 96 -4.90 18.27 3.44
N LYS A 97 -5.96 18.09 2.64
CA LYS A 97 -7.27 17.65 3.13
C LYS A 97 -7.25 16.20 3.60
N VAL A 98 -6.58 15.30 2.85
CA VAL A 98 -6.42 13.89 3.24
C VAL A 98 -5.71 13.78 4.60
N VAL A 99 -4.64 14.53 4.80
CA VAL A 99 -3.89 14.51 6.07
C VAL A 99 -4.75 15.10 7.21
N GLU A 100 -5.41 16.23 6.98
CA GLU A 100 -6.21 16.88 8.02
C GLU A 100 -7.47 16.09 8.41
N GLU A 101 -8.27 15.65 7.44
CA GLU A 101 -9.54 14.98 7.72
C GLU A 101 -9.35 13.50 8.04
N THR A 102 -8.57 12.78 7.23
CA THR A 102 -8.53 11.32 7.33
C THR A 102 -7.44 10.85 8.26
N ILE A 103 -6.23 11.39 8.14
CA ILE A 103 -5.09 10.95 8.96
C ILE A 103 -5.26 11.41 10.40
N LEU A 104 -5.60 12.69 10.61
CA LEU A 104 -5.70 13.29 11.95
C LEU A 104 -7.06 13.17 12.62
N ARG A 105 -8.17 13.13 11.86
CA ARG A 105 -9.55 13.17 12.43
C ARG A 105 -10.38 11.92 12.15
N ASP A 106 -9.82 10.91 11.49
CA ASP A 106 -10.53 9.67 11.14
C ASP A 106 -11.80 9.88 10.29
N LYS A 107 -11.85 10.97 9.51
CA LYS A 107 -12.99 11.32 8.65
C LYS A 107 -12.75 10.92 7.20
N ILE A 108 -13.78 10.32 6.61
CA ILE A 108 -13.81 9.97 5.19
C ILE A 108 -14.15 11.23 4.37
N ILE A 109 -13.43 11.45 3.27
CA ILE A 109 -13.70 12.54 2.32
C ILE A 109 -14.61 12.00 1.19
N PRO A 110 -15.93 12.31 1.17
CA PRO A 110 -16.87 11.64 0.25
C PRO A 110 -16.69 11.97 -1.23
N SER A 111 -15.90 12.99 -1.56
CA SER A 111 -15.57 13.36 -2.95
C SER A 111 -14.41 12.55 -3.52
N LEU A 112 -13.60 11.91 -2.67
CA LEU A 112 -12.39 11.19 -3.07
C LEU A 112 -12.57 9.66 -3.06
N ILE A 113 -13.61 9.15 -2.39
CA ILE A 113 -13.94 7.71 -2.38
C ILE A 113 -14.56 7.25 -3.70
N TYR A 114 -14.61 5.93 -3.89
CA TYR A 114 -15.27 5.34 -5.05
C TYR A 114 -16.78 5.61 -5.02
N GLU A 115 -17.34 5.84 -6.21
CA GLU A 115 -18.78 5.97 -6.42
C GLU A 115 -19.14 5.04 -7.58
N ASP A 116 -20.07 4.11 -7.32
CA ASP A 116 -20.55 3.18 -8.34
C ASP A 116 -21.44 3.95 -9.33
N SER A 117 -21.03 3.99 -10.60
CA SER A 117 -21.69 4.80 -11.64
C SER A 117 -23.12 4.36 -11.96
N ARG A 118 -23.51 3.14 -11.59
CA ARG A 118 -24.85 2.59 -11.85
C ARG A 118 -25.82 2.85 -10.70
N THR A 119 -25.31 2.82 -9.46
CA THR A 119 -26.14 2.89 -8.24
C THR A 119 -25.99 4.20 -7.47
N GLY A 120 -24.95 4.99 -7.75
CA GLY A 120 -24.57 6.17 -6.97
C GLY A 120 -24.03 5.84 -5.58
N GLN A 121 -23.83 4.55 -5.26
CA GLN A 121 -23.36 4.15 -3.94
C GLN A 121 -21.89 4.55 -3.75
N LYS A 122 -21.62 5.23 -2.64
CA LYS A 122 -20.26 5.59 -2.23
C LYS A 122 -19.63 4.49 -1.38
N ILE A 123 -18.41 4.09 -1.73
CA ILE A 123 -17.69 2.98 -1.12
C ILE A 123 -16.29 3.47 -0.72
N SER A 124 -16.00 3.44 0.57
CA SER A 124 -14.71 3.86 1.11
C SER A 124 -13.69 2.73 1.19
N GLN A 125 -14.11 1.49 1.50
CA GLN A 125 -13.18 0.37 1.68
C GLN A 125 -12.81 -0.25 0.34
N GLN A 126 -11.52 -0.39 0.07
CA GLN A 126 -11.00 -0.94 -1.19
C GLN A 126 -11.63 -2.30 -1.55
N LYS A 127 -11.68 -3.23 -0.59
CA LYS A 127 -12.20 -4.60 -0.79
C LYS A 127 -13.69 -4.66 -1.18
N GLU A 128 -14.47 -3.64 -0.85
CA GLU A 128 -15.91 -3.59 -1.14
C GLU A 128 -16.23 -3.01 -2.51
N ILE A 129 -15.26 -2.35 -3.16
CA ILE A 129 -15.43 -1.81 -4.51
C ILE A 129 -15.69 -2.99 -5.46
N PRO A 130 -16.77 -2.97 -6.28
CA PRO A 130 -17.15 -4.09 -7.14
C PRO A 130 -16.03 -4.61 -8.04
N PHE A 131 -15.14 -3.72 -8.50
CA PHE A 131 -13.95 -4.10 -9.26
C PHE A 131 -13.08 -5.10 -8.50
N TYR A 132 -12.75 -4.84 -7.24
CA TYR A 132 -11.90 -5.71 -6.42
C TYR A 132 -12.69 -6.88 -5.83
N LYS A 133 -13.90 -6.63 -5.32
CA LYS A 133 -14.75 -7.61 -4.64
C LYS A 133 -15.07 -8.85 -5.49
N LYS A 134 -15.13 -8.69 -6.81
CA LYS A 134 -15.46 -9.76 -7.76
C LYS A 134 -14.24 -10.50 -8.31
N GLN A 135 -13.04 -10.19 -7.84
CA GLN A 135 -11.80 -10.81 -8.31
C GLN A 135 -11.24 -11.78 -7.27
N MET A 136 -10.74 -12.93 -7.75
CA MET A 136 -9.88 -13.81 -6.96
C MET A 136 -8.43 -13.49 -7.27
N ARG A 137 -7.73 -12.78 -6.37
CA ARG A 137 -6.42 -12.17 -6.64
C ARG A 137 -5.24 -13.03 -6.17
N VAL A 138 -5.22 -14.33 -6.45
CA VAL A 138 -4.18 -15.25 -5.93
C VAL A 138 -2.75 -14.76 -6.14
N LEU A 139 -2.42 -14.22 -7.32
CA LEU A 139 -1.07 -13.74 -7.64
C LEU A 139 -0.82 -12.27 -7.26
N THR A 140 -1.86 -11.43 -7.25
CA THR A 140 -1.72 -9.96 -7.16
C THR A 140 -2.31 -9.37 -5.89
N GLU A 141 -2.73 -10.22 -4.94
CA GLU A 141 -3.27 -9.81 -3.64
C GLU A 141 -2.26 -8.99 -2.84
N ASN A 142 -0.97 -9.24 -2.98
CA ASN A 142 0.06 -8.53 -2.22
C ASN A 142 0.57 -7.24 -2.88
N ASN A 143 0.08 -6.87 -4.07
CA ASN A 143 0.58 -5.69 -4.80
C ASN A 143 0.48 -4.38 -4.00
N PHE A 144 -0.51 -4.23 -3.13
CA PHE A 144 -0.69 -3.05 -2.28
C PHE A 144 0.06 -3.15 -0.95
N ARG A 145 0.68 -4.29 -0.63
CA ARG A 145 1.41 -4.52 0.62
C ARG A 145 2.93 -4.44 0.43
N VAL A 146 3.40 -4.61 -0.81
CA VAL A 146 4.81 -4.72 -1.16
C VAL A 146 5.31 -3.49 -1.91
N ASP A 147 6.29 -2.80 -1.35
CA ASP A 147 7.14 -1.91 -2.11
C ASP A 147 8.03 -2.77 -3.04
N PRO A 148 7.92 -2.61 -4.37
CA PRO A 148 8.65 -3.44 -5.32
C PRO A 148 10.17 -3.27 -5.24
N THR A 149 10.66 -2.24 -4.56
CA THR A 149 12.09 -1.97 -4.36
C THR A 149 12.62 -2.45 -3.01
N ASN A 150 11.74 -2.97 -2.14
CA ASN A 150 12.11 -3.45 -0.82
C ASN A 150 11.86 -4.97 -0.66
N ILE A 151 12.94 -5.76 -0.70
CA ILE A 151 12.86 -7.21 -0.52
C ILE A 151 12.27 -7.62 0.84
N GLU A 152 12.43 -6.79 1.87
CA GLU A 152 11.94 -7.08 3.22
C GLU A 152 10.41 -7.06 3.30
N ASP A 153 9.75 -6.30 2.41
CA ASP A 153 8.29 -6.36 2.26
C ASP A 153 7.81 -7.72 1.75
N TYR A 154 8.52 -8.26 0.76
CA TYR A 154 8.17 -9.57 0.23
C TYR A 154 8.44 -10.67 1.27
N LEU A 155 9.56 -10.61 1.99
CA LEU A 155 9.89 -11.55 3.06
C LEU A 155 8.89 -11.53 4.21
N ALA A 156 8.42 -10.34 4.60
CA ALA A 156 7.43 -10.21 5.66
C ALA A 156 6.08 -10.89 5.31
N LEU A 157 5.81 -11.10 4.02
CA LEU A 157 4.62 -11.77 3.48
C LEU A 157 4.94 -13.20 2.99
N ASP A 158 5.91 -13.88 3.61
CA ASP A 158 6.28 -15.27 3.28
C ASP A 158 6.89 -15.45 1.88
N GLY A 159 7.40 -14.36 1.29
CA GLY A 159 8.15 -14.38 0.05
C GLY A 159 9.36 -15.33 0.14
N TYR A 160 9.61 -16.03 -0.97
CA TYR A 160 10.65 -17.07 -1.11
C TYR A 160 10.46 -18.35 -0.28
N GLN A 161 9.41 -18.48 0.54
CA GLN A 161 9.19 -19.70 1.33
C GLN A 161 9.04 -20.95 0.44
N ALA A 162 8.31 -20.83 -0.68
CA ALA A 162 8.17 -21.92 -1.65
C ALA A 162 9.52 -22.29 -2.29
N LEU A 163 10.35 -21.30 -2.64
CA LEU A 163 11.68 -21.54 -3.20
C LEU A 163 12.59 -22.27 -2.20
N ALA A 164 12.58 -21.84 -0.93
CA ALA A 164 13.32 -22.52 0.12
C ALA A 164 12.85 -23.96 0.30
N ASN A 165 11.54 -24.20 0.27
CA ASN A 165 11.00 -25.57 0.37
C ASN A 165 11.47 -26.47 -0.77
N VAL A 166 11.44 -25.97 -2.02
CA VAL A 166 11.90 -26.73 -3.19
C VAL A 166 13.39 -27.06 -3.09
N LEU A 167 14.22 -26.10 -2.69
CA LEU A 167 15.68 -26.28 -2.67
C LEU A 167 16.18 -27.20 -1.55
N PHE A 168 15.46 -27.26 -0.42
CA PHE A 168 15.97 -27.94 0.78
C PHE A 168 15.13 -29.13 1.26
N ASN A 169 13.84 -29.19 0.92
CA ASN A 169 12.92 -30.19 1.46
C ASN A 169 12.26 -31.08 0.40
N MET A 170 12.27 -30.68 -0.88
CA MET A 170 11.72 -31.48 -1.96
C MET A 170 12.84 -32.26 -2.63
N THR A 171 12.89 -33.56 -2.34
CA THR A 171 13.65 -34.58 -3.08
C THR A 171 12.71 -35.42 -3.93
#